data_AF-A0A1W1WZJ6-F1
#
_entry.id   AF-A0A1W1WZJ6-F1
#
_cell.length_a   1.000
_cell.length_b   1.000
_cell.length_c   1.000
_cell.angle_alpha   90.00
_cell.angle_beta   90.00
_cell.angle_gamma   90.00
#
_symmetry.space_group_name_H-M   'P 1'
#
loop_
_entity.id
_entity.type
_entity.pdbx_description
1 polymer ?
#
loop_
_entity_poly.entity_id
_entity_poly.type
_entity_poly.pdbx_seq_one_letter_code
_entity_poly.pdbx_strand_id
1 'polypeptide(L)'
;MKRSVTLFLTLLLVVSYLGLPGCGSGPDIVSEEKKPGQEYSAAEVREILIDHPFLLSGDYFRERRDLKPMVLGSVLSQAQEESTEELKAQLKEKEKRLARLEKAVFQGRRPALPAEALRIKVGFLVDPQKVPAHLADRLLAQADRLAVTYDVLFVHHRDLEQVLSGTDCLQKRDLACITRIAAIYPGTRFICLVESVSVPASLPGTASARFGLVDAGIGYRYPLVQMEMPVKSDADVATFLELMVRRSYEQALDKKSTMPWVTHVFSGQSGQWFVSAGNRSGLLVGDLLDVVSEGKLVKAPTGVPAAWIPGPPKGRLRVERLFGDDLAIATLVSGDPPQMSDYLIPVRAKP
;
A
#
# COMPACT_ATOMS: atom_id res chain seq x y z
N MET A 1 -53.59 46.47 39.73
CA MET A 1 -53.07 47.86 39.67
C MET A 1 -52.38 48.07 38.33
N LYS A 2 -52.76 49.16 37.65
CA LYS A 2 -52.17 49.84 36.47
C LYS A 2 -52.19 49.15 35.09
N ARG A 3 -53.05 49.74 34.24
CA ARG A 3 -53.20 49.68 32.77
C ARG A 3 -52.18 50.58 32.06
N SER A 4 -51.91 50.31 30.77
CA SER A 4 -51.91 51.22 29.59
C SER A 4 -51.00 50.60 28.51
N VAL A 5 -51.39 50.23 27.29
CA VAL A 5 -52.22 50.83 26.21
C VAL A 5 -51.54 52.01 25.51
N THR A 6 -51.44 51.86 24.17
CA THR A 6 -51.22 52.88 23.10
C THR A 6 -49.80 53.45 22.93
N LEU A 7 -49.29 53.82 21.75
CA LEU A 7 -49.91 54.20 20.47
C LEU A 7 -48.85 54.14 19.33
N PHE A 8 -49.31 53.84 18.11
CA PHE A 8 -48.88 54.33 16.79
C PHE A 8 -47.49 54.99 16.60
N LEU A 9 -46.75 54.49 15.60
CA LEU A 9 -46.32 55.34 14.49
C LEU A 9 -46.20 54.53 13.20
N THR A 10 -47.16 54.79 12.31
CA THR A 10 -47.22 54.36 10.92
C THR A 10 -46.45 55.36 10.06
N LEU A 11 -45.94 54.86 8.92
CA LEU A 11 -45.80 55.56 7.63
C LEU A 11 -44.38 56.01 7.20
N LEU A 12 -44.09 55.63 5.94
CA LEU A 12 -43.03 56.07 5.02
C LEU A 12 -41.62 55.47 5.17
N LEU A 13 -41.38 54.36 4.48
CA LEU A 13 -40.58 54.41 3.25
C LEU A 13 -40.81 53.16 2.37
N VAL A 14 -41.76 53.31 1.45
CA VAL A 14 -41.86 52.54 0.21
C VAL A 14 -40.72 53.02 -0.68
N VAL A 15 -39.72 52.18 -0.98
CA VAL A 15 -38.92 52.23 -2.22
C VAL A 15 -38.22 50.87 -2.42
N SER A 16 -38.70 50.14 -3.44
CA SER A 16 -38.01 49.13 -4.26
C SER A 16 -37.32 47.93 -3.61
N TYR A 17 -38.05 46.81 -3.53
CA TYR A 17 -37.49 45.47 -3.77
C TYR A 17 -38.35 44.77 -4.83
N LEU A 18 -38.15 45.16 -6.09
CA LEU A 18 -38.61 44.39 -7.25
C LEU A 18 -37.68 43.19 -7.38
N GLY A 19 -38.27 42.00 -7.30
CA GLY A 19 -37.57 40.74 -7.51
C GLY A 19 -37.04 40.62 -8.93
N LEU A 20 -35.77 40.23 -9.04
CA LEU A 20 -35.19 39.63 -10.23
C LEU A 20 -35.04 38.13 -9.96
N PRO A 21 -35.71 37.24 -10.71
CA PRO A 21 -35.44 35.81 -10.63
C PRO A 21 -34.20 35.51 -11.48
N GLY A 22 -33.02 35.78 -10.91
CA GLY A 22 -31.76 35.35 -11.48
C GLY A 22 -31.50 33.88 -11.15
N CYS A 23 -32.18 32.95 -11.84
CA CYS A 23 -31.73 31.55 -11.88
C CYS A 23 -30.46 31.48 -12.73
N GLY A 24 -29.33 31.91 -12.16
CA GLY A 24 -28.02 31.54 -12.67
C GLY A 24 -27.78 30.08 -12.29
N SER A 25 -27.97 29.17 -13.25
CA SER A 25 -27.42 27.82 -13.13
C SER A 25 -25.93 27.95 -12.81
N GLY A 26 -25.46 27.24 -11.78
CA GLY A 26 -24.04 27.23 -11.41
C GLY A 26 -23.14 26.85 -12.59
N PRO A 27 -21.83 27.14 -12.52
CA PRO A 27 -20.90 26.81 -13.59
C PRO A 27 -21.02 25.32 -13.92
N ASP A 28 -21.43 25.05 -15.15
CA ASP A 28 -21.55 23.71 -15.69
C ASP A 28 -20.16 23.15 -15.94
N ILE A 29 -19.80 22.12 -15.18
CA ILE A 29 -18.49 21.44 -15.21
C ILE A 29 -18.61 19.97 -15.65
N VAL A 30 -19.81 19.56 -16.06
CA VAL A 30 -20.16 18.16 -16.36
C VAL A 30 -20.74 17.98 -17.75
N SER A 31 -21.16 19.05 -18.43
CA SER A 31 -21.63 18.93 -19.80
C SER A 31 -20.51 18.52 -20.76
N GLU A 32 -20.81 17.48 -21.52
CA GLU A 32 -20.01 16.97 -22.63
C GLU A 32 -20.28 17.75 -23.93
N GLU A 33 -21.30 18.60 -23.97
CA GLU A 33 -21.64 19.39 -25.15
C GLU A 33 -20.70 20.59 -25.32
N LYS A 34 -20.15 20.74 -26.53
CA LYS A 34 -19.29 21.87 -26.90
C LYS A 34 -20.14 23.07 -27.26
N LYS A 35 -19.93 24.20 -26.59
CA LYS A 35 -20.61 25.46 -26.95
C LYS A 35 -20.03 26.01 -28.26
N PRO A 36 -20.83 26.74 -29.05
CA PRO A 36 -20.36 27.31 -30.32
C PRO A 36 -19.11 28.18 -30.10
N GLY A 37 -18.03 27.85 -30.83
CA GLY A 37 -16.75 28.57 -30.75
C GLY A 37 -15.78 28.08 -29.66
N GLN A 38 -16.14 27.04 -28.89
CA GLN A 38 -15.20 26.39 -27.95
C GLN A 38 -14.65 25.10 -28.55
N GLU A 39 -13.35 24.87 -28.34
CA GLU A 39 -12.64 23.68 -28.82
C GLU A 39 -12.87 22.46 -27.91
N TYR A 40 -13.15 22.71 -26.63
CA TYR A 40 -13.34 21.70 -25.59
C TYR A 40 -14.67 21.89 -24.86
N SER A 41 -15.28 20.78 -24.41
CA SER A 41 -16.46 20.79 -23.55
C SER A 41 -16.09 21.12 -22.09
N ALA A 42 -17.08 21.44 -21.27
CA ALA A 42 -16.83 21.72 -19.87
C ALA A 42 -16.31 20.50 -19.10
N ALA A 43 -16.78 19.30 -19.45
CA ALA A 43 -16.29 18.04 -18.91
C ALA A 43 -14.82 17.77 -19.31
N GLU A 44 -14.45 17.99 -20.58
CA GLU A 44 -13.06 17.83 -21.05
C GLU A 44 -12.11 18.81 -20.34
N VAL A 45 -12.54 20.06 -20.17
CA VAL A 45 -11.74 21.08 -19.45
C VAL A 45 -11.53 20.71 -17.99
N ARG A 46 -12.57 20.18 -17.32
CA ARG A 46 -12.46 19.63 -15.96
C ARG A 46 -11.48 18.47 -15.92
N GLU A 47 -11.59 17.51 -16.84
CA GLU A 47 -10.75 16.32 -16.85
C GLU A 47 -9.27 16.71 -16.98
N ILE A 48 -8.96 17.64 -17.89
CA ILE A 48 -7.60 18.14 -18.12
C ILE A 48 -7.06 18.93 -16.91
N LEU A 49 -7.87 19.81 -16.31
CA LEU A 49 -7.39 20.75 -15.28
C LEU A 49 -7.49 20.19 -13.85
N ILE A 50 -8.50 19.39 -13.55
CA ILE A 50 -8.85 18.96 -12.19
C ILE A 50 -8.48 17.49 -11.98
N ASP A 51 -8.84 16.62 -12.92
CA ASP A 51 -8.63 15.17 -12.74
C ASP A 51 -7.19 14.76 -13.17
N HIS A 52 -6.54 15.54 -14.04
CA HIS A 52 -5.18 15.31 -14.52
C HIS A 52 -4.24 16.54 -14.40
N PRO A 53 -4.02 17.09 -13.19
CA PRO A 53 -3.26 18.33 -12.98
C PRO A 53 -1.78 18.26 -13.40
N PHE A 54 -1.25 17.06 -13.65
CA PHE A 54 0.12 16.83 -14.12
C PHE A 54 0.33 17.17 -15.61
N LEU A 55 -0.74 17.41 -16.39
CA LEU A 55 -0.62 17.81 -17.81
C LEU A 55 -0.39 19.31 -18.02
N LEU A 56 -0.46 20.12 -16.95
CA LEU A 56 -0.32 21.58 -16.99
C LEU A 56 0.92 22.12 -16.30
N SER A 57 1.73 21.28 -15.65
CA SER A 57 2.98 21.74 -15.05
C SER A 57 4.01 22.01 -16.15
N GLY A 58 4.49 23.25 -16.23
CA GLY A 58 5.53 23.67 -17.17
C GLY A 58 6.86 22.92 -17.02
N ASP A 59 7.03 22.16 -15.93
CA ASP A 59 8.18 21.29 -15.69
C ASP A 59 8.16 20.04 -16.58
N TYR A 60 6.96 19.55 -16.96
CA TYR A 60 6.82 18.45 -17.91
C TYR A 60 7.38 18.78 -19.31
N PHE A 61 7.37 20.06 -19.70
CA PHE A 61 7.85 20.53 -21.01
C PHE A 61 9.31 21.00 -21.00
N ARG A 62 9.94 21.19 -19.84
CA ARG A 62 11.32 21.70 -19.75
C ARG A 62 12.39 20.62 -19.83
N GLU A 63 12.08 19.35 -19.55
CA GLU A 63 13.07 18.28 -19.46
C GLU A 63 13.10 17.26 -20.62
N ARG A 64 12.41 17.52 -21.74
CA ARG A 64 12.58 16.72 -22.97
C ARG A 64 13.02 17.57 -24.14
N ARG A 65 14.33 17.84 -24.26
CA ARG A 65 14.92 18.36 -25.49
C ARG A 65 15.52 17.30 -26.43
N ASP A 66 15.61 16.04 -26.04
CA ASP A 66 16.32 15.02 -26.86
C ASP A 66 15.53 13.76 -27.23
N LEU A 67 14.20 13.76 -27.14
CA LEU A 67 13.40 12.67 -27.71
C LEU A 67 12.63 13.18 -28.92
N LYS A 68 13.12 12.82 -30.12
CA LYS A 68 12.35 12.96 -31.36
C LYS A 68 10.96 12.35 -31.16
N PRO A 69 9.86 13.08 -31.38
CA PRO A 69 8.52 12.54 -31.18
C PRO A 69 8.31 11.37 -32.14
N MET A 70 8.10 10.19 -31.59
CA MET A 70 7.57 9.06 -32.33
C MET A 70 6.13 9.43 -32.72
N VAL A 71 5.92 9.76 -33.99
CA VAL A 71 4.61 10.14 -34.51
C VAL A 71 3.71 8.91 -34.51
N LEU A 72 2.91 8.74 -33.45
CA LEU A 72 1.92 7.66 -33.30
C LEU A 72 0.94 7.58 -34.48
N GLY A 73 0.75 8.68 -35.22
CA GLY A 73 -0.02 8.68 -36.47
C GLY A 73 0.56 7.75 -37.56
N SER A 74 1.88 7.59 -37.63
CA SER A 74 2.55 6.70 -38.60
C SER A 74 2.49 5.22 -38.22
N VAL A 75 2.33 4.93 -36.93
CA VAL A 75 2.16 3.56 -36.40
C VAL A 75 0.70 3.11 -36.57
N LEU A 76 -0.25 4.05 -36.47
CA LEU A 76 -1.68 3.76 -36.63
C LEU A 76 -2.13 3.77 -38.11
N SER A 77 -1.48 4.53 -38.99
CA SER A 77 -1.79 4.52 -40.43
C SER A 77 -1.30 3.27 -41.16
N GLN A 78 -0.27 2.58 -40.64
CA GLN A 78 0.17 1.29 -41.19
C GLN A 78 -0.74 0.11 -40.78
N ALA A 79 -1.61 0.29 -39.77
CA ALA A 79 -2.52 -0.75 -39.29
C ALA A 79 -3.81 -0.87 -40.12
N GLN A 80 -3.98 -0.05 -41.16
CA GLN A 80 -5.24 0.04 -41.92
C GLN A 80 -5.17 -0.57 -43.33
N GLU A 81 -4.03 -1.11 -43.75
CA GLU A 81 -3.86 -1.82 -45.03
C GLU A 81 -3.28 -3.24 -44.93
N GLU A 82 -2.93 -3.73 -43.75
CA GLU A 82 -2.54 -5.14 -43.57
C GLU A 82 -3.76 -6.03 -43.34
N SER A 83 -3.82 -7.14 -44.08
CA SER A 83 -4.97 -8.04 -44.11
C SER A 83 -5.37 -8.52 -42.71
N THR A 84 -6.68 -8.50 -42.41
CA THR A 84 -7.26 -8.90 -41.11
C THR A 84 -6.85 -10.31 -40.63
N GLU A 85 -6.31 -11.15 -41.52
CA GLU A 85 -5.78 -12.48 -41.23
C GLU A 85 -4.35 -12.40 -40.67
N GLU A 86 -3.46 -11.61 -41.27
CA GLU A 86 -2.06 -11.45 -40.83
C GLU A 86 -1.99 -10.77 -39.47
N LEU A 87 -2.84 -9.77 -39.22
CA LEU A 87 -2.90 -9.09 -37.92
C LEU A 87 -3.37 -10.05 -36.80
N LYS A 88 -4.35 -10.91 -37.10
CA LYS A 88 -4.83 -11.94 -36.15
C LYS A 88 -3.76 -13.00 -35.90
N ALA A 89 -3.02 -13.40 -36.94
CA ALA A 89 -1.91 -14.33 -36.79
C ALA A 89 -0.79 -13.72 -35.93
N GLN A 90 -0.42 -12.46 -36.17
CA GLN A 90 0.57 -11.73 -35.37
C GLN A 90 0.12 -11.53 -33.91
N LEU A 91 -1.16 -11.22 -33.66
CA LEU A 91 -1.70 -11.10 -32.31
C LEU A 91 -1.65 -12.44 -31.57
N LYS A 92 -2.07 -13.53 -32.23
CA LYS A 92 -2.03 -14.89 -31.65
C LYS A 92 -0.60 -15.36 -31.39
N GLU A 93 0.36 -14.95 -32.22
CA GLU A 93 1.78 -15.20 -32.01
C GLU A 93 2.35 -14.37 -30.86
N LYS A 94 1.97 -13.09 -30.75
CA LYS A 94 2.33 -12.21 -29.63
C LYS A 94 1.75 -12.73 -28.31
N GLU A 95 0.49 -13.18 -28.28
CA GLU A 95 -0.13 -13.82 -27.11
C GLU A 95 0.57 -15.12 -26.73
N LYS A 96 0.92 -15.98 -27.70
CA LYS A 96 1.71 -17.19 -27.44
C LYS A 96 3.10 -16.85 -26.90
N ARG A 97 3.73 -15.79 -27.41
CA ARG A 97 5.02 -15.29 -26.93
C ARG A 97 4.90 -14.72 -25.52
N LEU A 98 3.84 -13.97 -25.22
CA LEU A 98 3.52 -13.48 -23.87
C LEU A 98 3.28 -14.63 -22.91
N ALA A 99 2.44 -15.60 -23.25
CA ALA A 99 2.21 -16.79 -22.43
C ALA A 99 3.49 -17.62 -22.22
N ARG A 100 4.37 -17.70 -23.23
CA ARG A 100 5.69 -18.34 -23.10
C ARG A 100 6.65 -17.54 -22.22
N LEU A 101 6.65 -16.22 -22.31
CA LEU A 101 7.45 -15.33 -21.47
C LEU A 101 6.94 -15.32 -20.03
N GLU A 102 5.64 -15.26 -19.80
CA GLU A 102 5.02 -15.46 -18.49
C GLU A 102 5.45 -16.82 -17.94
N LYS A 103 5.25 -17.90 -18.69
CA LYS A 103 5.68 -19.24 -18.27
C LYS A 103 7.19 -19.31 -17.98
N ALA A 104 8.04 -18.65 -18.75
CA ALA A 104 9.49 -18.61 -18.51
C ALA A 104 9.88 -17.75 -17.29
N VAL A 105 9.19 -16.62 -17.07
CA VAL A 105 9.37 -15.73 -15.92
C VAL A 105 8.88 -16.42 -14.63
N PHE A 106 7.81 -17.21 -14.70
CA PHE A 106 7.28 -18.01 -13.59
C PHE A 106 8.07 -19.31 -13.36
N GLN A 107 8.57 -19.98 -14.40
CA GLN A 107 9.40 -21.19 -14.27
C GLN A 107 10.84 -20.88 -13.84
N GLY A 108 11.31 -19.64 -14.00
CA GLY A 108 12.63 -19.19 -13.56
C GLY A 108 12.72 -18.76 -12.09
N ARG A 109 11.62 -18.78 -11.32
CA ARG A 109 11.61 -18.39 -9.90
C ARG A 109 11.31 -19.56 -8.98
N ARG A 110 12.40 -20.06 -8.37
CA ARG A 110 12.50 -20.84 -7.13
C ARG A 110 11.81 -22.23 -7.16
N PRO A 111 12.35 -23.22 -6.43
CA PRO A 111 11.56 -24.40 -6.09
C PRO A 111 10.29 -23.94 -5.37
N ALA A 112 9.14 -24.48 -5.79
CA ALA A 112 7.88 -24.24 -5.12
C ALA A 112 8.04 -24.66 -3.66
N LEU A 113 7.86 -23.71 -2.73
CA LEU A 113 7.62 -24.05 -1.34
C LEU A 113 6.40 -24.98 -1.27
N PRO A 114 6.27 -25.81 -0.22
CA PRO A 114 5.05 -26.59 -0.02
C PRO A 114 3.85 -25.67 -0.19
N ALA A 115 2.88 -26.06 -1.00
CA ALA A 115 1.72 -25.25 -1.40
C ALA A 115 0.88 -24.70 -0.21
N GLU A 116 1.26 -25.07 1.01
CA GLU A 116 0.55 -24.85 2.27
C GLU A 116 1.19 -23.76 3.14
N ALA A 117 2.42 -23.30 2.89
CA ALA A 117 3.11 -22.36 3.77
C ALA A 117 2.72 -20.90 3.50
N LEU A 118 1.97 -20.29 4.43
CA LEU A 118 1.66 -18.85 4.40
C LEU A 118 2.86 -18.03 4.90
N ARG A 119 3.31 -17.09 4.09
CA ARG A 119 4.47 -16.23 4.40
C ARG A 119 4.05 -14.90 4.99
N ILE A 120 4.76 -14.45 6.02
CA ILE A 120 4.53 -13.14 6.63
C ILE A 120 5.32 -12.06 5.91
N LYS A 121 4.73 -10.86 5.83
CA LYS A 121 5.40 -9.66 5.34
C LYS A 121 6.13 -8.95 6.49
N VAL A 122 7.42 -8.70 6.30
CA VAL A 122 8.27 -7.97 7.25
C VAL A 122 8.86 -6.75 6.55
N GLY A 123 8.42 -5.57 6.99
CA GLY A 123 8.88 -4.29 6.47
C GLY A 123 10.00 -3.69 7.29
N PHE A 124 10.78 -2.80 6.67
CA PHE A 124 11.80 -2.02 7.35
C PHE A 124 11.48 -0.54 7.20
N LEU A 125 11.42 0.19 8.31
CA LEU A 125 11.25 1.63 8.32
C LEU A 125 12.48 2.26 8.99
N VAL A 126 13.23 3.04 8.22
CA VAL A 126 14.52 3.60 8.63
C VAL A 126 14.35 5.08 9.00
N ASP A 127 14.93 5.52 10.10
CA ASP A 127 14.97 6.94 10.48
C ASP A 127 16.05 7.68 9.65
N PRO A 128 15.67 8.50 8.66
CA PRO A 128 16.63 9.16 7.78
C PRO A 128 17.47 10.23 8.50
N GLN A 129 17.04 10.69 9.70
CA GLN A 129 17.80 11.67 10.48
C GLN A 129 18.98 11.05 11.23
N LYS A 130 18.93 9.74 11.47
CA LYS A 130 19.89 9.01 12.33
C LYS A 130 20.58 7.84 11.64
N VAL A 131 20.21 7.57 10.40
CA VAL A 131 20.80 6.52 9.57
C VAL A 131 21.24 7.17 8.25
N PRO A 132 22.56 7.28 8.00
CA PRO A 132 23.07 7.75 6.73
C PRO A 132 22.50 6.95 5.56
N ALA A 133 22.13 7.62 4.46
CA ALA A 133 21.43 6.98 3.34
C ALA A 133 22.20 5.77 2.76
N HIS A 134 23.52 5.87 2.63
CA HIS A 134 24.35 4.77 2.16
C HIS A 134 24.34 3.54 3.09
N LEU A 135 24.19 3.72 4.40
CA LEU A 135 24.03 2.61 5.34
C LEU A 135 22.60 2.04 5.28
N ALA A 136 21.60 2.90 5.11
CA ALA A 136 20.22 2.48 4.91
C ALA A 136 20.08 1.59 3.66
N ASP A 137 20.63 2.02 2.53
CA ASP A 137 20.58 1.25 1.28
C ASP A 137 21.31 -0.10 1.42
N ARG A 138 22.49 -0.12 2.05
CA ARG A 138 23.21 -1.37 2.34
C ARG A 138 22.41 -2.30 3.25
N LEU A 139 21.79 -1.76 4.30
CA LEU A 139 20.94 -2.54 5.23
C LEU A 139 19.72 -3.13 4.52
N LEU A 140 19.04 -2.33 3.69
CA LEU A 140 17.84 -2.77 2.96
C LEU A 140 18.19 -3.80 1.87
N ALA A 141 19.36 -3.70 1.25
CA ALA A 141 19.88 -4.74 0.35
C ALA A 141 20.15 -6.06 1.10
N GLN A 142 20.66 -5.98 2.35
CA GLN A 142 20.81 -7.15 3.21
C GLN A 142 19.46 -7.77 3.59
N ALA A 143 18.46 -6.93 3.89
CA ALA A 143 17.09 -7.36 4.17
C ALA A 143 16.49 -8.15 3.01
N ASP A 144 16.50 -7.59 1.81
CA ASP A 144 15.97 -8.26 0.62
C ASP A 144 16.64 -9.62 0.36
N ARG A 145 17.97 -9.67 0.43
CA ARG A 145 18.75 -10.89 0.25
C ARG A 145 18.39 -11.96 1.27
N LEU A 146 18.32 -11.60 2.55
CA LEU A 146 18.07 -12.54 3.65
C LEU A 146 16.60 -12.95 3.76
N ALA A 147 15.66 -12.18 3.22
CA ALA A 147 14.24 -12.52 3.23
C ALA A 147 13.96 -13.89 2.61
N VAL A 148 14.80 -14.30 1.64
CA VAL A 148 14.75 -15.62 1.02
C VAL A 148 15.12 -16.72 2.01
N THR A 149 16.22 -16.53 2.73
CA THR A 149 16.74 -17.49 3.72
C THR A 149 15.78 -17.69 4.88
N TYR A 150 15.13 -16.62 5.34
CA TYR A 150 14.18 -16.65 6.45
C TYR A 150 12.73 -16.94 6.02
N ASP A 151 12.51 -17.15 4.72
CA ASP A 151 11.20 -17.39 4.12
C ASP A 151 10.11 -16.34 4.46
N VAL A 152 10.52 -15.08 4.57
CA VAL A 152 9.62 -13.93 4.79
C VAL A 152 9.50 -13.09 3.53
N LEU A 153 8.43 -12.30 3.41
CA LEU A 153 8.31 -11.33 2.34
C LEU A 153 8.83 -9.98 2.82
N PHE A 154 9.92 -9.51 2.23
CA PHE A 154 10.44 -8.19 2.53
C PHE A 154 9.55 -7.10 1.93
N VAL A 155 9.21 -6.10 2.75
CA VAL A 155 8.56 -4.86 2.32
C VAL A 155 9.57 -3.73 2.46
N HIS A 156 9.88 -3.06 1.35
CA HIS A 156 10.95 -2.08 1.32
C HIS A 156 10.52 -0.79 2.04
N HIS A 157 11.51 -0.07 2.59
CA HIS A 157 11.28 1.23 3.26
C HIS A 157 10.52 2.22 2.38
N ARG A 158 10.92 2.33 1.11
CA ARG A 158 10.24 3.18 0.11
C ARG A 158 8.78 2.80 -0.11
N ASP A 159 8.43 1.51 -0.09
CA ASP A 159 7.04 1.08 -0.26
C ASP A 159 6.19 1.53 0.93
N LEU A 160 6.74 1.41 2.15
CA LEU A 160 6.09 1.91 3.36
C LEU A 160 5.96 3.43 3.33
N GLU A 161 7.02 4.16 2.99
CA GLU A 161 6.98 5.62 2.88
C GLU A 161 5.97 6.08 1.84
N GLN A 162 5.91 5.43 0.67
CA GLN A 162 4.97 5.77 -0.39
C GLN A 162 3.53 5.65 0.13
N VAL A 163 3.18 4.55 0.79
CA VAL A 163 1.82 4.37 1.32
C VAL A 163 1.53 5.36 2.45
N LEU A 164 2.52 5.67 3.29
CA LEU A 164 2.36 6.60 4.40
C LEU A 164 2.38 8.08 3.97
N SER A 165 2.94 8.40 2.80
CA SER A 165 3.09 9.78 2.30
C SER A 165 1.76 10.51 2.10
N GLY A 166 0.68 9.78 1.87
CA GLY A 166 -0.68 10.33 1.80
C GLY A 166 -1.28 10.72 3.16
N THR A 167 -0.52 10.60 4.25
CA THR A 167 -0.96 10.84 5.62
C THR A 167 0.05 11.69 6.40
N ASP A 168 -0.33 12.09 7.62
CA ASP A 168 0.55 12.80 8.55
C ASP A 168 1.21 11.86 9.59
N CYS A 169 1.08 10.53 9.43
CA CYS A 169 1.52 9.58 10.44
C CYS A 169 3.04 9.68 10.71
N LEU A 170 3.86 9.84 9.66
CA LEU A 170 5.32 9.91 9.77
C LEU A 170 5.77 11.22 10.44
N GLN A 171 5.18 12.34 10.06
CA GLN A 171 5.48 13.67 10.59
C GLN A 171 5.11 13.76 12.08
N LYS A 172 3.96 13.19 12.46
CA LYS A 172 3.52 13.12 13.86
C LYS A 172 4.21 12.01 14.67
N ARG A 173 4.96 11.13 14.01
CA ARG A 173 5.55 9.92 14.63
C ARG A 173 4.49 9.06 15.32
N ASP A 174 3.29 9.01 14.73
CA ASP A 174 2.16 8.24 15.27
C ASP A 174 2.32 6.77 14.87
N LEU A 175 2.86 5.98 15.80
CA LEU A 175 3.09 4.57 15.57
C LEU A 175 1.80 3.79 15.29
N ALA A 176 0.69 4.14 15.95
CA ALA A 176 -0.58 3.44 15.76
C ALA A 176 -1.14 3.69 14.34
N CYS A 177 -1.01 4.91 13.86
CA CYS A 177 -1.33 5.31 12.48
C CYS A 177 -0.47 4.54 11.48
N ILE A 178 0.86 4.53 11.66
CA ILE A 178 1.82 3.82 10.80
C ILE A 178 1.48 2.33 10.73
N THR A 179 1.31 1.67 11.88
CA THR A 179 1.07 0.22 11.92
C THR A 179 -0.26 -0.14 11.28
N ARG A 180 -1.32 0.62 11.56
CA ARG A 180 -2.65 0.36 11.00
C ARG A 180 -2.65 0.44 9.48
N ILE A 181 -2.02 1.47 8.91
CA ILE A 181 -1.95 1.64 7.46
C ILE A 181 -1.10 0.52 6.84
N ALA A 182 0.11 0.28 7.36
CA ALA A 182 1.01 -0.73 6.83
C ALA A 182 0.44 -2.15 6.91
N ALA A 183 -0.36 -2.45 7.96
CA ALA A 183 -1.07 -3.72 8.11
C ALA A 183 -2.17 -3.89 7.05
N ILE A 184 -2.91 -2.83 6.72
CA ILE A 184 -3.96 -2.87 5.68
C ILE A 184 -3.34 -2.98 4.29
N TYR A 185 -2.35 -2.14 4.00
CA TYR A 185 -1.62 -2.16 2.74
C TYR A 185 -0.18 -1.67 2.99
N PRO A 186 0.85 -2.43 2.61
CA PRO A 186 0.82 -3.59 1.71
C PRO A 186 0.56 -4.95 2.40
N GLY A 187 -0.01 -4.99 3.60
CA GLY A 187 -0.24 -6.25 4.34
C GLY A 187 0.89 -6.59 5.31
N THR A 188 1.64 -5.60 5.78
CA THR A 188 2.85 -5.79 6.59
C THR A 188 2.49 -6.29 7.97
N ARG A 189 2.97 -7.48 8.36
CA ARG A 189 2.73 -8.03 9.70
C ARG A 189 3.68 -7.43 10.73
N PHE A 190 4.97 -7.37 10.39
CA PHE A 190 5.99 -6.83 11.28
C PHE A 190 6.75 -5.70 10.62
N ILE A 191 7.04 -4.65 11.37
CA ILE A 191 7.86 -3.52 10.93
C ILE A 191 9.11 -3.48 11.81
N CYS A 192 10.29 -3.65 11.22
CA CYS A 192 11.55 -3.35 11.87
C CYS A 192 11.79 -1.83 11.79
N LEU A 193 11.66 -1.16 12.93
CA LEU A 193 11.99 0.26 13.09
C LEU A 193 13.49 0.39 13.35
N VAL A 194 14.22 0.95 12.39
CA VAL A 194 15.65 1.20 12.49
C VAL A 194 15.86 2.64 12.94
N GLU A 195 16.12 2.84 14.23
CA GLU A 195 16.15 4.17 14.84
C GLU A 195 17.52 4.85 14.77
N SER A 196 18.60 4.09 14.69
CA SER A 196 19.94 4.62 14.46
C SER A 196 20.90 3.53 14.02
N VAL A 197 21.83 3.87 13.12
CA VAL A 197 22.96 3.03 12.71
C VAL A 197 24.16 3.95 12.58
N SER A 198 25.22 3.64 13.30
CA SER A 198 26.47 4.39 13.30
C SER A 198 27.63 3.45 13.01
N VAL A 199 28.53 3.90 12.14
CA VAL A 199 29.79 3.24 11.78
C VAL A 199 30.89 4.27 11.98
N PRO A 200 32.06 3.90 12.53
CA PRO A 200 33.15 4.85 12.75
C PRO A 200 33.63 5.45 11.42
N ALA A 201 33.97 6.75 11.44
CA ALA A 201 34.45 7.47 10.25
C ALA A 201 35.79 6.93 9.71
N SER A 202 36.61 6.36 10.59
CA SER A 202 37.86 5.67 10.26
C SER A 202 37.90 4.30 10.92
N LEU A 203 38.36 3.30 10.19
CA LEU A 203 38.50 1.94 10.72
C LEU A 203 39.93 1.72 11.25
N PRO A 204 40.10 0.99 12.37
CA PRO A 204 39.07 0.26 13.13
C PRO A 204 38.27 1.15 14.08
N GLY A 205 37.08 0.68 14.48
CA GLY A 205 36.27 1.31 15.53
C GLY A 205 35.07 0.45 15.93
N THR A 206 34.05 1.05 16.53
CA THR A 206 32.83 0.35 16.97
C THR A 206 31.63 0.82 16.17
N ALA A 207 30.98 -0.10 15.47
CA ALA A 207 29.67 0.13 14.87
C ALA A 207 28.59 -0.08 15.93
N SER A 208 27.52 0.73 15.90
CA SER A 208 26.40 0.62 16.84
C SER A 208 25.06 0.82 16.14
N ALA A 209 24.03 0.14 16.63
CA ALA A 209 22.68 0.22 16.08
C ALA A 209 21.62 0.12 17.18
N ARG A 210 20.50 0.82 16.96
CA ARG A 210 19.30 0.75 17.78
C ARG A 210 18.11 0.51 16.87
N PHE A 211 17.44 -0.61 17.06
CA PHE A 211 16.29 -1.00 16.24
C PHE A 211 15.30 -1.81 17.07
N GLY A 212 14.06 -1.94 16.60
CA GLY A 212 13.05 -2.72 17.29
C GLY A 212 11.97 -3.22 16.36
N LEU A 213 11.29 -4.28 16.79
CA LEU A 213 10.21 -4.89 16.04
C LEU A 213 8.86 -4.34 16.52
N VAL A 214 8.00 -4.01 15.58
CA VAL A 214 6.60 -3.67 15.83
C VAL A 214 5.73 -4.68 15.14
N ASP A 215 4.81 -5.30 15.87
CA ASP A 215 3.74 -6.11 15.32
C ASP A 215 2.57 -5.21 14.94
N ALA A 216 2.37 -5.06 13.63
CA ALA A 216 1.34 -4.18 13.09
C ALA A 216 -0.07 -4.77 13.23
N GLY A 217 -0.21 -6.09 13.34
CA GLY A 217 -1.52 -6.72 13.48
C GLY A 217 -2.07 -6.71 14.90
N ILE A 218 -1.24 -6.48 15.93
CA ILE A 218 -1.71 -6.26 17.31
C ILE A 218 -1.30 -4.88 17.88
N GLY A 219 -0.68 -4.03 17.06
CA GLY A 219 -0.23 -2.70 17.46
C GLY A 219 0.75 -2.69 18.62
N TYR A 220 1.64 -3.68 18.71
CA TYR A 220 2.56 -3.85 19.83
C TYR A 220 4.02 -3.64 19.41
N ARG A 221 4.74 -2.80 20.16
CA ARG A 221 6.18 -2.58 20.00
C ARG A 221 6.95 -3.44 20.99
N TYR A 222 7.78 -4.35 20.48
CA TYR A 222 8.68 -5.15 21.30
C TYR A 222 9.85 -4.32 21.84
N PRO A 223 10.52 -4.79 22.92
CA PRO A 223 11.70 -4.13 23.46
C PRO A 223 12.77 -3.88 22.40
N LEU A 224 13.41 -2.72 22.52
CA LEU A 224 14.48 -2.31 21.61
C LEU A 224 15.69 -3.22 21.72
N VAL A 225 16.30 -3.49 20.57
CA VAL A 225 17.61 -4.12 20.46
C VAL A 225 18.65 -3.03 20.31
N GLN A 226 19.67 -3.10 21.15
CA GLN A 226 20.90 -2.35 21.01
C GLN A 226 22.00 -3.35 20.64
N MET A 227 22.76 -3.03 19.60
CA MET A 227 23.86 -3.87 19.14
C MET A 227 25.09 -3.02 18.90
N GLU A 228 26.23 -3.51 19.36
CA GLU A 228 27.54 -2.93 19.11
C GLU A 228 28.48 -4.01 18.60
N MET A 229 29.34 -3.66 17.65
CA MET A 229 30.30 -4.60 17.09
C MET A 229 31.60 -3.90 16.73
N PRO A 230 32.77 -4.42 17.15
CA PRO A 230 34.04 -3.92 16.65
C PRO A 230 34.15 -4.21 15.15
N VAL A 231 34.50 -3.19 14.36
CA VAL A 231 34.67 -3.27 12.92
C VAL A 231 36.08 -2.81 12.55
N LYS A 232 36.79 -3.63 11.77
CA LYS A 232 38.18 -3.36 11.32
C LYS A 232 38.24 -3.07 9.82
N SER A 233 37.25 -3.54 9.07
CA SER A 233 37.17 -3.46 7.62
C SER A 233 35.73 -3.18 7.17
N ASP A 234 35.55 -2.80 5.90
CA ASP A 234 34.20 -2.65 5.34
C ASP A 234 33.42 -3.98 5.28
N ALA A 235 34.13 -5.11 5.19
CA ALA A 235 33.52 -6.44 5.30
C ALA A 235 32.89 -6.68 6.69
N ASP A 236 33.50 -6.15 7.75
CA ASP A 236 32.91 -6.19 9.09
C ASP A 236 31.66 -5.31 9.17
N VAL A 237 31.64 -4.17 8.48
CA VAL A 237 30.42 -3.32 8.39
C VAL A 237 29.30 -4.06 7.66
N ALA A 238 29.60 -4.74 6.55
CA ALA A 238 28.61 -5.57 5.86
C ALA A 238 28.07 -6.68 6.78
N THR A 239 28.96 -7.34 7.54
CA THR A 239 28.60 -8.35 8.53
C THR A 239 27.72 -7.76 9.65
N PHE A 240 28.02 -6.56 10.12
CA PHE A 240 27.23 -5.86 11.13
C PHE A 240 25.77 -5.64 10.67
N LEU A 241 25.61 -5.11 9.46
CA LEU A 241 24.29 -4.86 8.87
C LEU A 241 23.54 -6.18 8.60
N GLU A 242 24.24 -7.23 8.16
CA GLU A 242 23.67 -8.57 8.02
C GLU A 242 23.13 -9.09 9.36
N LEU A 243 23.92 -8.99 10.44
CA LEU A 243 23.51 -9.40 11.79
C LEU A 243 22.29 -8.63 12.30
N MET A 244 22.18 -7.33 12.00
CA MET A 244 20.98 -6.54 12.32
C MET A 244 19.73 -7.13 11.67
N VAL A 245 19.80 -7.41 10.37
CA VAL A 245 18.69 -7.97 9.59
C VAL A 245 18.32 -9.36 10.08
N ARG A 246 19.31 -10.24 10.28
CA ARG A 246 19.11 -11.58 10.81
C ARG A 246 18.37 -11.54 12.13
N ARG A 247 18.83 -10.69 13.06
CA ARG A 247 18.19 -10.52 14.35
C ARG A 247 16.75 -10.02 14.22
N SER A 248 16.48 -9.12 13.29
CA SER A 248 15.14 -8.60 13.02
C SER A 248 14.18 -9.68 12.51
N TYR A 249 14.63 -10.53 11.57
CA TYR A 249 13.83 -11.64 11.05
C TYR A 249 13.63 -12.76 12.07
N GLU A 250 14.66 -13.09 12.85
CA GLU A 250 14.54 -14.05 13.95
C GLU A 250 13.47 -13.59 14.95
N GLN A 251 13.51 -12.31 15.36
CA GLN A 251 12.48 -11.76 16.23
C GLN A 251 11.08 -11.84 15.60
N ALA A 252 10.94 -11.53 14.30
CA ALA A 252 9.66 -11.63 13.62
C ALA A 252 9.12 -13.06 13.59
N LEU A 253 9.98 -14.04 13.29
CA LEU A 253 9.61 -15.45 13.25
C LEU A 253 9.32 -16.03 14.64
N ASP A 254 10.05 -15.61 15.67
CA ASP A 254 9.79 -15.99 17.06
C ASP A 254 8.44 -15.47 17.54
N LYS A 255 8.02 -14.29 17.07
CA LYS A 255 6.77 -13.64 17.47
C LYS A 255 5.58 -13.96 16.57
N LYS A 256 5.80 -14.56 15.39
CA LYS A 256 4.73 -14.87 14.44
C LYS A 256 3.61 -15.73 15.04
N SER A 257 3.91 -16.58 16.03
CA SER A 257 2.92 -17.48 16.65
C SER A 257 2.00 -16.78 17.66
N THR A 258 2.26 -15.51 18.00
CA THR A 258 1.37 -14.74 18.88
C THR A 258 -0.02 -14.55 18.26
N MET A 259 -0.12 -14.52 16.93
CA MET A 259 -1.38 -14.38 16.20
C MET A 259 -1.36 -15.30 14.98
N PRO A 260 -2.48 -15.91 14.56
CA PRO A 260 -2.54 -16.60 13.28
C PRO A 260 -2.11 -15.67 12.13
N TRP A 261 -1.76 -16.29 10.99
CA TRP A 261 -1.56 -15.53 9.77
C TRP A 261 -2.86 -14.80 9.40
N VAL A 262 -2.76 -13.50 9.15
CA VAL A 262 -3.89 -12.64 8.78
C VAL A 262 -3.49 -11.73 7.62
N THR A 263 -4.49 -11.30 6.86
CA THR A 263 -4.38 -10.21 5.87
C THR A 263 -5.61 -9.31 5.94
N HIS A 264 -5.65 -8.25 5.16
CA HIS A 264 -6.76 -7.29 5.13
C HIS A 264 -7.29 -7.10 3.71
N VAL A 265 -8.50 -6.56 3.63
CA VAL A 265 -8.96 -5.89 2.41
C VAL A 265 -8.45 -4.45 2.41
N PHE A 266 -7.98 -3.95 1.27
CA PHE A 266 -7.54 -2.56 1.11
C PHE A 266 -8.43 -1.77 0.15
N SER A 267 -9.33 -2.45 -0.57
CA SER A 267 -10.33 -1.82 -1.44
C SER A 267 -11.49 -2.78 -1.68
N GLY A 268 -12.65 -2.24 -2.07
CA GLY A 268 -13.81 -3.02 -2.47
C GLY A 268 -14.61 -2.29 -3.55
N GLN A 269 -14.94 -2.99 -4.64
CA GLN A 269 -15.71 -2.45 -5.77
C GLN A 269 -16.59 -3.54 -6.36
N SER A 270 -17.86 -3.22 -6.64
CA SER A 270 -18.78 -4.11 -7.37
C SER A 270 -18.87 -5.55 -6.83
N GLY A 271 -18.88 -5.71 -5.50
CA GLY A 271 -18.94 -7.03 -4.85
C GLY A 271 -17.64 -7.84 -4.91
N GLN A 272 -16.53 -7.21 -5.29
CA GLN A 272 -15.18 -7.75 -5.25
C GLN A 272 -14.35 -7.00 -4.22
N TRP A 273 -13.56 -7.74 -3.45
CA TRP A 273 -12.65 -7.21 -2.45
C TRP A 273 -11.21 -7.48 -2.83
N PHE A 274 -10.38 -6.44 -2.75
CA PHE A 274 -8.96 -6.51 -3.02
C PHE A 274 -8.20 -6.77 -1.72
N VAL A 275 -7.44 -7.85 -1.70
CA VAL A 275 -6.76 -8.39 -0.53
C VAL A 275 -5.26 -8.11 -0.61
N SER A 276 -4.67 -7.66 0.49
CA SER A 276 -3.25 -7.31 0.62
C SER A 276 -2.31 -8.53 0.73
N ALA A 277 -2.65 -9.63 0.07
CA ALA A 277 -1.89 -10.86 0.01
C ALA A 277 -2.27 -11.61 -1.27
N GLY A 278 -1.35 -12.38 -1.82
CA GLY A 278 -1.55 -13.17 -3.04
C GLY A 278 -0.61 -14.36 -3.10
N ASN A 279 -0.13 -14.67 -4.30
CA ASN A 279 0.66 -15.87 -4.55
C ASN A 279 1.97 -15.92 -3.73
N ARG A 280 2.66 -14.78 -3.55
CA ARG A 280 3.93 -14.75 -2.78
C ARG A 280 3.68 -14.95 -1.29
N SER A 281 2.54 -14.49 -0.79
CA SER A 281 2.05 -14.73 0.57
C SER A 281 1.56 -16.16 0.78
N GLY A 282 1.38 -16.92 -0.31
CA GLY A 282 0.93 -18.30 -0.29
C GLY A 282 -0.58 -18.48 -0.46
N LEU A 283 -1.35 -17.43 -0.76
CA LEU A 283 -2.77 -17.56 -1.10
C LEU A 283 -2.96 -18.26 -2.46
N LEU A 284 -4.05 -19.01 -2.58
CA LEU A 284 -4.42 -19.81 -3.74
C LEU A 284 -5.83 -19.45 -4.18
N VAL A 285 -6.10 -19.57 -5.48
CA VAL A 285 -7.47 -19.47 -6.00
C VAL A 285 -8.33 -20.58 -5.39
N GLY A 286 -9.51 -20.22 -4.92
CA GLY A 286 -10.44 -21.11 -4.22
C GLY A 286 -10.32 -21.06 -2.69
N ASP A 287 -9.29 -20.44 -2.13
CA ASP A 287 -9.16 -20.28 -0.67
C ASP A 287 -10.38 -19.61 -0.08
N LEU A 288 -10.81 -20.12 1.07
CA LEU A 288 -11.81 -19.47 1.91
C LEU A 288 -11.11 -18.66 3.00
N LEU A 289 -11.54 -17.41 3.17
CA LEU A 289 -11.03 -16.48 4.16
C LEU A 289 -12.16 -16.10 5.12
N ASP A 290 -12.03 -16.42 6.39
CA ASP A 290 -12.94 -15.96 7.43
C ASP A 290 -12.71 -14.47 7.70
N VAL A 291 -13.80 -13.71 7.76
CA VAL A 291 -13.81 -12.27 8.08
C VAL A 291 -14.08 -12.10 9.58
N VAL A 292 -13.15 -11.48 10.29
CA VAL A 292 -13.19 -11.32 11.74
C VAL A 292 -13.00 -9.84 12.10
N SER A 293 -14.01 -9.21 12.72
CA SER A 293 -13.99 -7.77 13.04
C SER A 293 -13.06 -7.39 14.18
N GLU A 294 -12.90 -8.30 15.14
CA GLU A 294 -12.18 -8.03 16.37
C GLU A 294 -11.48 -9.28 16.88
N GLY A 295 -10.52 -9.11 17.77
CA GLY A 295 -9.96 -10.21 18.53
C GLY A 295 -9.35 -9.73 19.83
N LYS A 296 -9.08 -10.69 20.70
CA LYS A 296 -8.63 -10.41 22.05
C LYS A 296 -7.15 -10.71 22.18
N LEU A 297 -6.37 -9.66 22.45
CA LEU A 297 -4.97 -9.80 22.81
C LEU A 297 -4.85 -10.31 24.25
N VAL A 298 -4.22 -11.46 24.42
CA VAL A 298 -3.86 -12.02 25.73
C VAL A 298 -2.43 -11.62 26.04
N LYS A 299 -2.24 -10.95 27.17
CA LYS A 299 -0.92 -10.52 27.66
C LYS A 299 -0.46 -11.41 28.80
N ALA A 300 0.82 -11.68 28.85
CA ALA A 300 1.48 -12.26 30.02
C ALA A 300 1.44 -11.26 31.20
N PRO A 301 1.72 -11.70 32.45
CA PRO A 301 1.84 -10.79 33.59
C PRO A 301 2.86 -9.67 33.41
N THR A 302 3.87 -9.89 32.56
CA THR A 302 4.89 -8.90 32.19
C THR A 302 4.38 -7.83 31.21
N GLY A 303 3.14 -7.94 30.74
CA GLY A 303 2.53 -7.04 29.74
C GLY A 303 2.87 -7.37 28.28
N VAL A 304 3.72 -8.37 28.04
CA VAL A 304 4.10 -8.83 26.69
C VAL A 304 2.95 -9.67 26.08
N PRO A 305 2.61 -9.49 24.79
CA PRO A 305 1.71 -10.37 24.06
C PRO A 305 2.09 -11.85 24.18
N ALA A 306 1.14 -12.66 24.65
CA ALA A 306 1.30 -14.11 24.77
C ALA A 306 0.53 -14.84 23.65
N ALA A 307 -0.69 -14.38 23.36
CA ALA A 307 -1.52 -14.94 22.31
C ALA A 307 -2.56 -13.90 21.83
N TRP A 308 -3.18 -14.16 20.70
CA TRP A 308 -4.31 -13.43 20.18
C TRP A 308 -5.42 -14.42 19.85
N ILE A 309 -6.62 -14.15 20.35
CA ILE A 309 -7.80 -14.99 20.15
C ILE A 309 -8.69 -14.28 19.12
N PRO A 310 -8.94 -14.89 17.95
CA PRO A 310 -9.88 -14.35 16.98
C PRO A 310 -11.28 -14.25 17.58
N GLY A 311 -11.98 -13.16 17.29
CA GLY A 311 -13.42 -13.07 17.50
C GLY A 311 -14.19 -14.04 16.59
N PRO A 312 -15.52 -14.14 16.76
CA PRO A 312 -16.35 -14.96 15.90
C PRO A 312 -16.29 -14.45 14.44
N PRO A 313 -16.22 -15.35 13.44
CA PRO A 313 -16.28 -14.94 12.04
C PRO A 313 -17.66 -14.38 11.72
N LYS A 314 -17.71 -13.18 11.12
CA LYS A 314 -18.97 -12.55 10.66
C LYS A 314 -19.29 -12.83 9.19
N GLY A 315 -18.28 -13.23 8.42
CA GLY A 315 -18.42 -13.45 6.99
C GLY A 315 -17.31 -14.33 6.44
N ARG A 316 -17.43 -14.68 5.17
CA ARG A 316 -16.45 -15.52 4.48
C ARG A 316 -16.29 -15.09 3.03
N LEU A 317 -15.04 -14.88 2.62
CA LEU A 317 -14.68 -14.61 1.23
C LEU A 317 -14.10 -15.86 0.57
N ARG A 318 -14.20 -15.94 -0.75
CA ARG A 318 -13.45 -16.88 -1.59
C ARG A 318 -12.48 -16.11 -2.47
N VAL A 319 -11.22 -16.54 -2.53
CA VAL A 319 -10.24 -15.99 -3.46
C VAL A 319 -10.57 -16.45 -4.88
N GLU A 320 -10.89 -15.51 -5.76
CA GLU A 320 -11.26 -15.79 -7.16
C GLU A 320 -10.06 -15.67 -8.10
N ARG A 321 -9.17 -14.71 -7.82
CA ARG A 321 -8.02 -14.44 -8.70
C ARG A 321 -6.84 -13.87 -7.90
N LEU A 322 -5.63 -14.24 -8.31
CA LEU A 322 -4.37 -13.64 -7.84
C LEU A 322 -3.84 -12.67 -8.92
N PHE A 323 -3.29 -11.53 -8.52
CA PHE A 323 -2.78 -10.53 -9.47
C PHE A 323 -1.68 -9.64 -8.84
N GLY A 324 -1.01 -8.86 -9.69
CA GLY A 324 0.09 -8.00 -9.27
C GLY A 324 1.25 -8.79 -8.65
N ASP A 325 2.06 -8.11 -7.85
CA ASP A 325 3.19 -8.76 -7.19
C ASP A 325 2.75 -9.74 -6.09
N ASP A 326 1.74 -9.38 -5.30
CA ASP A 326 1.25 -10.20 -4.19
C ASP A 326 -0.15 -9.79 -3.69
N LEU A 327 -1.13 -9.73 -4.58
CA LEU A 327 -2.51 -9.34 -4.29
C LEU A 327 -3.52 -10.38 -4.76
N ALA A 328 -4.72 -10.31 -4.22
CA ALA A 328 -5.83 -11.18 -4.60
C ALA A 328 -7.15 -10.42 -4.70
N ILE A 329 -8.06 -10.94 -5.52
CA ILE A 329 -9.46 -10.55 -5.59
C ILE A 329 -10.27 -11.67 -4.96
N ALA A 330 -11.17 -11.30 -4.07
CA ALA A 330 -12.06 -12.23 -3.40
C ALA A 330 -13.52 -11.76 -3.48
N THR A 331 -14.46 -12.70 -3.43
CA THR A 331 -15.90 -12.44 -3.40
C THR A 331 -16.54 -13.01 -2.15
N LEU A 332 -17.58 -12.36 -1.66
CA LEU A 332 -18.33 -12.78 -0.48
C LEU A 332 -19.14 -14.04 -0.80
N VAL A 333 -18.95 -15.08 0.00
CA VAL A 333 -19.68 -16.35 -0.10
C VAL A 333 -20.83 -16.38 0.89
N SER A 334 -20.64 -15.83 2.10
CA SER A 334 -21.64 -15.85 3.16
C SER A 334 -21.34 -14.80 4.23
N GLY A 335 -22.38 -14.37 4.95
CA GLY A 335 -22.29 -13.44 6.09
C GLY A 335 -22.06 -12.00 5.66
N ASP A 336 -21.42 -11.23 6.52
CA ASP A 336 -21.23 -9.80 6.34
C ASP A 336 -19.99 -9.46 5.50
N PRO A 337 -20.03 -8.38 4.70
CA PRO A 337 -18.88 -7.92 3.94
C PRO A 337 -17.74 -7.42 4.85
N PRO A 338 -16.48 -7.58 4.43
CA PRO A 338 -15.33 -7.09 5.18
C PRO A 338 -15.20 -5.56 5.10
N GLN A 339 -14.75 -4.98 6.20
CA GLN A 339 -14.21 -3.63 6.32
C GLN A 339 -12.68 -3.71 6.31
N MET A 340 -12.00 -2.60 5.99
CA MET A 340 -10.53 -2.56 5.94
C MET A 340 -9.86 -2.93 7.28
N SER A 341 -10.52 -2.63 8.39
CA SER A 341 -10.05 -2.98 9.74
C SER A 341 -10.23 -4.45 10.11
N ASP A 342 -11.04 -5.20 9.36
CA ASP A 342 -11.29 -6.61 9.66
C ASP A 342 -10.08 -7.46 9.27
N TYR A 343 -9.87 -8.53 10.03
CA TYR A 343 -8.89 -9.54 9.73
C TYR A 343 -9.48 -10.59 8.80
N LEU A 344 -8.71 -10.98 7.79
CA LEU A 344 -8.98 -12.12 6.93
C LEU A 344 -8.08 -13.28 7.33
N ILE A 345 -8.68 -14.40 7.71
CA ILE A 345 -7.97 -15.60 8.18
C ILE A 345 -8.26 -16.77 7.23
N PRO A 346 -7.25 -17.34 6.55
CA PRO A 346 -7.45 -18.50 5.69
C PRO A 346 -7.96 -19.71 6.48
N VAL A 347 -8.96 -20.41 5.92
CA VAL A 347 -9.60 -21.60 6.52
C VAL A 347 -8.90 -22.91 6.11
N ARG A 348 -7.74 -22.82 5.45
CA ARG A 348 -6.97 -24.01 5.06
C ARG A 348 -6.75 -24.88 6.28
N ALA A 349 -7.03 -26.18 6.11
CA ALA A 349 -7.17 -27.16 7.18
C ALA A 349 -6.19 -26.89 8.31
N LYS A 350 -6.73 -26.62 9.51
CA LYS A 350 -5.93 -26.81 10.73
C LYS A 350 -5.33 -28.22 10.64
N PRO A 351 -4.02 -28.39 10.86
CA PRO A 351 -3.43 -29.72 10.91
C PRO A 351 -4.19 -30.63 11.89
#